data_AF-A0A6G5R296-F1
#
_entry.id   AF-A0A6G5R296-F1
#
_cell.length_a   1.000
_cell.length_b   1.000
_cell.length_c   1.000
_cell.angle_alpha   90.00
_cell.angle_beta   90.00
_cell.angle_gamma   90.00
#
_symmetry.space_group_name_H-M   'P 1'
#
loop_
_entity.id
_entity.type
_entity.pdbx_description
1 polymer ?
#
loop_
_entity_poly.entity_id
_entity_poly.type
_entity_poly.pdbx_seq_one_letter_code
_entity_poly.pdbx_strand_id
1 'polypeptide(L)'
;MNSLKQLKNNFKTLKEQVNNIDEKNINQNELEQFARNKEAMSYIESYINLLNEKLLPNAFFYDTQNCFMDWDNTTSRLTELIDFALIKLAQYSNVYIPKNLAQLTISEMINSYNSSIKNALDDINLQQVKDDEKYIAKYKKEIENIKNESSSQKEKLNEYYNEIENFRNILFEEREDSNISTEQEIENFRNKISQDVENTTKLITENSNKIEKINKFYIKIFGELKDDNTRGGGLEQKLDNLFAELAKYEENMKTRFDQYNKEIKGLYEKATNGSLAASYEEQRKSIDKQIWKWNTGFVLSIFMVVIVAVWAFYGVNEILSQDISATITQLAEMKGQINQTYHVSILPRDKIYIILFGFLSKITISLPFIWLAIFCTNRRKEAMRLTQEYAHKVAVTSSYASYKEQIENLKEENPELMPKLMSSTIDIISKNPVDFMDKMPKDNKDISLEDMMKKIKDLPNEFKDMLSNLAKGADK
;
A
#
# COMPACT_ATOMS: atom_id res chain seq x y z
N MET A 1 150.75 34.52 7.23
CA MET A 1 150.90 35.24 8.51
C MET A 1 149.51 35.75 8.85
N ASN A 2 148.72 34.95 9.56
CA ASN A 2 147.33 35.31 9.88
C ASN A 2 147.37 36.48 10.86
N SER A 3 146.60 37.51 10.56
CA SER A 3 146.50 38.71 11.38
C SER A 3 145.20 38.67 12.17
N LEU A 4 145.13 39.46 13.24
CA LEU A 4 143.87 39.68 13.98
C LEU A 4 142.75 40.16 13.04
N LYS A 5 143.12 40.86 11.96
CA LYS A 5 142.21 41.30 10.89
C LYS A 5 141.54 40.13 10.16
N GLN A 6 142.24 39.02 9.95
CA GLN A 6 141.68 37.83 9.30
C GLN A 6 140.64 37.15 10.18
N LEU A 7 140.92 37.00 11.47
CA LEU A 7 139.96 36.48 12.45
C LEU A 7 138.68 37.33 12.49
N LYS A 8 138.83 38.66 12.55
CA LYS A 8 137.71 39.61 12.53
C LYS A 8 136.88 39.51 11.25
N ASN A 9 137.54 39.38 10.10
CA ASN A 9 136.84 39.22 8.82
C ASN A 9 136.07 37.91 8.76
N ASN A 10 136.67 36.78 9.17
CA ASN A 10 135.99 35.49 9.20
C ASN A 10 134.76 35.52 10.11
N PHE A 11 134.89 36.10 11.31
CA PHE A 11 133.78 36.26 12.24
C PHE A 11 132.66 37.13 11.64
N LYS A 12 133.01 38.26 11.01
CA LYS A 12 132.03 39.14 10.37
C LYS A 12 131.26 38.41 9.27
N THR A 13 131.95 37.67 8.40
CA THR A 13 131.32 36.86 7.35
C THR A 13 130.35 35.83 7.95
N LEU A 14 130.79 35.07 8.95
CA LEU A 14 129.92 34.10 9.63
C LEU A 14 128.69 34.78 10.26
N LYS A 15 128.88 35.93 10.92
CA LYS A 15 127.80 36.68 11.56
C LYS A 15 126.77 37.19 10.56
N GLU A 16 127.21 37.70 9.42
CA GLU A 16 126.32 38.10 8.33
C GLU A 16 125.51 36.90 7.80
N GLN A 17 126.15 35.75 7.60
CA GLN A 17 125.46 34.53 7.16
C GLN A 17 124.44 34.04 8.20
N VAL A 18 124.79 34.03 9.49
CA VAL A 18 123.89 33.63 10.59
C VAL A 18 122.70 34.59 10.74
N ASN A 19 122.93 35.89 10.59
CA ASN A 19 121.86 36.89 10.67
C ASN A 19 120.86 36.81 9.50
N ASN A 20 121.27 36.25 8.36
CA ASN A 20 120.41 36.08 7.20
C ASN A 20 119.53 34.81 7.27
N ILE A 21 119.69 33.95 8.28
CA ILE A 21 118.80 32.79 8.47
C ILE A 21 117.45 33.25 9.02
N ASP A 22 116.36 32.82 8.37
CA ASP A 22 115.01 32.91 8.90
C ASP A 22 114.81 31.87 10.02
N GLU A 23 114.70 32.34 11.27
CA GLU A 23 114.53 31.53 12.47
C GLU A 23 113.29 30.63 12.43
N LYS A 24 112.30 30.96 11.59
CA LYS A 24 111.09 30.14 11.41
C LYS A 24 111.35 28.79 10.74
N ASN A 25 112.48 28.66 10.04
CA ASN A 25 112.87 27.42 9.33
C ASN A 25 113.74 26.50 10.19
N ILE A 26 114.04 26.89 11.44
CA ILE A 26 114.83 26.08 12.39
C ILE A 26 113.87 25.19 13.19
N ASN A 27 114.24 23.92 13.38
CA ASN A 27 113.47 22.99 14.20
C ASN A 27 113.31 23.52 15.63
N GLN A 28 112.12 23.37 16.22
CA GLN A 28 111.79 23.89 17.55
C GLN A 28 112.75 23.38 18.66
N ASN A 29 113.31 22.18 18.50
CA ASN A 29 114.28 21.59 19.44
C ASN A 29 115.71 22.18 19.32
N GLU A 30 116.02 22.90 18.24
CA GLU A 30 117.33 23.52 17.99
C GLU A 30 117.31 25.04 18.20
N LEU A 31 116.12 25.63 18.31
CA LEU A 31 115.91 27.09 18.37
C LEU A 31 116.56 27.73 19.61
N GLU A 32 116.52 27.05 20.76
CA GLU A 32 117.21 27.47 21.97
C GLU A 32 118.75 27.47 21.79
N GLN A 33 119.29 26.43 21.15
CA GLN A 33 120.73 26.31 20.89
C GLN A 33 121.20 27.34 19.86
N PHE A 34 120.37 27.64 18.86
CA PHE A 34 120.63 28.70 17.89
C PHE A 34 120.61 30.10 18.54
N ALA A 35 119.65 30.38 19.43
CA ALA A 35 119.59 31.64 20.19
C ALA A 35 120.82 31.82 21.08
N ARG A 36 121.22 30.78 21.83
CA ARG A 36 122.46 30.78 22.63
C ARG A 36 123.68 31.10 21.78
N ASN A 37 123.79 30.53 20.57
CA ASN A 37 124.91 30.80 19.68
C ASN A 37 124.94 32.27 19.21
N LYS A 38 123.78 32.89 18.94
CA LYS A 38 123.71 34.34 18.62
C LYS A 38 124.16 35.22 19.79
N GLU A 39 123.77 34.87 21.02
CA GLU A 39 124.26 35.57 22.22
C GLU A 39 125.78 35.42 22.40
N ALA A 40 126.28 34.19 22.28
CA ALA A 40 127.71 33.90 22.35
C ALA A 40 128.52 34.61 21.25
N MET A 41 127.98 34.73 20.03
CA MET A 41 128.58 35.53 18.97
C MET A 41 128.70 37.01 19.33
N SER A 42 127.68 37.59 19.98
CA SER A 42 127.72 38.98 20.44
C SER A 42 128.81 39.22 21.50
N TYR A 43 128.99 38.24 22.40
CA TYR A 43 130.10 38.24 23.35
C TYR A 43 131.47 38.13 22.66
N ILE A 44 131.63 37.16 21.74
CA ILE A 44 132.85 36.95 20.96
C ILE A 44 133.24 38.22 20.19
N GLU A 45 132.27 38.88 19.56
CA GLU A 45 132.51 40.12 18.81
C GLU A 45 133.09 41.21 19.70
N SER A 46 132.48 41.41 20.86
CA SER A 46 132.93 42.38 21.86
C SER A 46 134.36 42.05 22.29
N TYR A 47 134.64 40.76 22.56
CA TYR A 47 135.95 40.29 23.01
C TYR A 47 137.04 40.44 21.93
N ILE A 48 136.80 39.97 20.70
CA ILE A 48 137.77 40.06 19.59
C ILE A 48 138.07 41.53 19.26
N ASN A 49 137.08 42.43 19.41
CA ASN A 49 137.29 43.86 19.20
C ASN A 49 138.26 44.50 20.20
N LEU A 50 138.35 43.96 21.41
CA LEU A 50 139.26 44.43 22.46
C LEU A 50 140.70 43.89 22.33
N LEU A 51 140.93 42.87 21.50
CA LEU A 51 142.25 42.28 21.33
C LEU A 51 143.25 43.23 20.66
N ASN A 52 144.47 43.29 21.20
CA ASN A 52 145.58 44.01 20.61
C ASN A 52 146.57 43.04 19.94
N GLU A 53 146.70 43.14 18.62
CA GLU A 53 147.54 42.26 17.80
C GLU A 53 149.00 42.18 18.28
N LYS A 54 149.56 43.25 18.85
CA LYS A 54 150.95 43.28 19.34
C LYS A 54 151.18 42.52 20.65
N LEU A 55 150.12 42.22 21.39
CA LEU A 55 150.18 41.56 22.70
C LEU A 55 149.79 40.08 22.62
N LEU A 56 149.39 39.60 21.44
CA LEU A 56 149.00 38.21 21.24
C LEU A 56 150.22 37.35 20.89
N PRO A 57 150.38 36.17 21.52
CA PRO A 57 151.46 35.25 21.17
C PRO A 57 151.26 34.70 19.76
N ASN A 58 152.34 34.40 19.03
CA ASN A 58 152.24 33.84 17.67
C ASN A 58 151.40 32.55 17.59
N ALA A 59 151.37 31.76 18.66
CA ALA A 59 150.53 30.56 18.77
C ALA A 59 149.02 30.88 18.65
N PHE A 60 148.57 32.05 19.12
CA PHE A 60 147.18 32.49 18.99
C PHE A 60 146.74 32.51 17.53
N PHE A 61 147.56 33.08 16.64
CA PHE A 61 147.20 33.21 15.21
C PHE A 61 147.22 31.90 14.44
N TYR A 62 147.95 30.90 14.95
CA TYR A 62 147.91 29.53 14.43
C TYR A 62 146.63 28.82 14.89
N ASP A 63 146.38 28.85 16.20
CA ASP A 63 145.24 28.15 16.82
C ASP A 63 143.87 28.72 16.41
N THR A 64 143.81 30.03 16.13
CA THR A 64 142.57 30.71 15.72
C THR A 64 142.39 30.82 14.21
N GLN A 65 143.34 30.31 13.41
CA GLN A 65 143.27 30.38 11.95
C GLN A 65 141.98 29.77 11.40
N ASN A 66 141.53 28.68 12.02
CA ASN A 66 140.36 27.91 11.60
C ASN A 66 139.06 28.32 12.31
N CYS A 67 139.09 29.36 13.14
CA CYS A 67 137.87 29.87 13.77
C CYS A 67 136.94 30.50 12.72
N PHE A 68 135.64 30.23 12.87
CA PHE A 68 134.56 30.78 12.05
C PHE A 68 134.62 30.43 10.55
N MET A 69 135.26 29.33 10.19
CA MET A 69 135.32 28.81 8.81
C MET A 69 134.45 27.56 8.64
N ASP A 70 134.13 27.20 7.39
CA ASP A 70 133.46 25.95 7.01
C ASP A 70 132.14 25.66 7.74
N TRP A 71 131.30 26.69 7.86
CA TRP A 71 129.93 26.51 8.32
C TRP A 71 129.04 26.00 7.18
N ASP A 72 128.20 25.01 7.48
CA ASP A 72 127.34 24.30 6.52
C ASP A 72 125.84 24.65 6.67
N ASN A 73 125.54 25.78 7.32
CA ASN A 73 124.19 26.26 7.66
C ASN A 73 123.42 25.39 8.68
N THR A 74 124.07 24.46 9.38
CA THR A 74 123.41 23.67 10.45
C THR A 74 123.64 24.29 11.84
N THR A 75 122.67 24.12 12.75
CA THR A 75 122.76 24.60 14.14
C THR A 75 123.86 23.86 14.93
N SER A 76 124.02 22.55 14.69
CA SER A 76 125.07 21.75 15.33
C SER A 76 126.45 22.26 14.96
N ARG A 77 126.70 22.46 13.65
CA ARG A 77 128.00 22.95 13.19
C ARG A 77 128.28 24.38 13.66
N LEU A 78 127.26 25.24 13.71
CA LEU A 78 127.40 26.57 14.29
C LEU A 78 127.85 26.49 15.75
N THR A 79 127.22 25.62 16.54
CA THR A 79 127.56 25.43 17.95
C THR A 79 129.03 25.03 18.11
N GLU A 80 129.50 24.05 17.33
CA GLU A 80 130.89 23.61 17.37
C GLU A 80 131.88 24.74 17.08
N LEU A 81 131.59 25.57 16.06
CA LEU A 81 132.45 26.70 15.69
C LEU A 81 132.48 27.78 16.78
N ILE A 82 131.33 28.08 17.38
CA ILE A 82 131.22 29.07 18.47
C ILE A 82 131.93 28.56 19.72
N ASP A 83 131.70 27.31 20.12
CA ASP A 83 132.34 26.74 21.30
C ASP A 83 133.85 26.59 21.12
N PHE A 84 134.32 26.18 19.94
CA PHE A 84 135.74 26.15 19.62
C PHE A 84 136.37 27.54 19.75
N ALA A 85 135.71 28.57 19.21
CA ALA A 85 136.18 29.94 19.34
C ALA A 85 136.19 30.41 20.80
N LEU A 86 135.15 30.14 21.58
CA LEU A 86 135.11 30.48 23.01
C LEU A 86 136.24 29.82 23.79
N ILE A 87 136.51 28.52 23.54
CA ILE A 87 137.61 27.79 24.18
C ILE A 87 138.95 28.44 23.86
N LYS A 88 139.20 28.78 22.58
CA LYS A 88 140.45 29.44 22.18
C LYS A 88 140.57 30.84 22.78
N LEU A 89 139.51 31.64 22.76
CA LEU A 89 139.53 32.98 23.36
C LEU A 89 139.72 32.91 24.88
N ALA A 90 139.11 31.94 25.55
CA ALA A 90 139.31 31.69 26.98
C ALA A 90 140.75 31.22 27.30
N GLN A 91 141.33 30.35 26.47
CA GLN A 91 142.70 29.86 26.62
C GLN A 91 143.73 31.02 26.58
N TYR A 92 143.43 32.08 25.83
CA TYR A 92 144.25 33.28 25.73
C TYR A 92 143.64 34.49 26.48
N SER A 93 142.71 34.27 27.42
CA SER A 93 142.01 35.36 28.13
C SER A 93 142.83 36.11 29.18
N ASN A 94 143.99 35.57 29.54
CA ASN A 94 144.95 36.23 30.44
C ASN A 94 145.84 37.28 29.74
N VAL A 95 145.41 37.88 28.62
CA VAL A 95 146.12 39.00 28.00
C VAL A 95 145.91 40.25 28.87
N TYR A 96 146.83 40.43 29.80
CA TYR A 96 147.03 41.53 30.76
C TYR A 96 146.38 42.87 30.35
N ILE A 97 145.31 43.28 31.04
CA ILE A 97 144.88 44.69 31.06
C ILE A 97 145.96 45.47 31.83
N PRO A 98 146.69 46.41 31.20
CA PRO A 98 147.71 47.18 31.88
C PRO A 98 147.11 48.00 33.03
N LYS A 99 147.74 47.95 34.22
CA LYS A 99 147.26 48.55 35.47
C LYS A 99 146.95 50.06 35.37
N ASN A 100 147.51 50.74 34.36
CA ASN A 100 147.32 52.18 34.09
C ASN A 100 146.06 52.51 33.27
N LEU A 101 145.35 51.54 32.71
CA LEU A 101 144.14 51.76 31.91
C LEU A 101 142.84 51.30 32.59
N ALA A 102 142.92 50.43 33.60
CA ALA A 102 141.77 49.79 34.23
C ALA A 102 140.71 50.78 34.78
N GLN A 103 141.13 51.88 35.41
CA GLN A 103 140.20 52.83 36.02
C GLN A 103 139.40 53.65 34.99
N LEU A 104 140.02 53.95 33.84
CA LEU A 104 139.37 54.67 32.76
C LEU A 104 138.34 53.76 32.07
N THR A 105 138.71 52.51 31.80
CA THR A 105 137.82 51.52 31.17
C THR A 105 136.61 51.16 32.06
N ILE A 106 136.79 51.06 33.38
CA ILE A 106 135.66 50.82 34.31
C ILE A 106 134.70 52.02 34.32
N SER A 107 135.21 53.26 34.31
CA SER A 107 134.35 54.46 34.28
C SER A 107 133.58 54.59 32.97
N GLU A 108 134.21 54.28 31.83
CA GLU A 108 133.54 54.28 30.52
C GLU A 108 132.44 53.20 30.44
N MET A 109 132.68 52.01 31.01
CA MET A 109 131.65 50.96 31.09
C MET A 109 130.46 51.39 31.94
N ILE A 110 130.68 51.98 33.12
CA ILE A 110 129.60 52.46 33.99
C ILE A 110 128.78 53.56 33.30
N ASN A 111 129.45 54.50 32.61
CA ASN A 111 128.77 55.57 31.88
C ASN A 111 127.95 55.04 30.69
N SER A 112 128.48 54.07 29.95
CA SER A 112 127.76 53.43 28.85
C SER A 112 126.52 52.67 29.35
N TYR A 113 126.67 51.94 30.48
CA TYR A 113 125.57 51.22 31.12
C TYR A 113 124.47 52.17 31.61
N ASN A 114 124.85 53.27 32.29
CA ASN A 114 123.89 54.28 32.77
C ASN A 114 123.16 54.98 31.63
N SER A 115 123.84 55.32 30.54
CA SER A 115 123.19 55.89 29.35
C SER A 115 122.23 54.90 28.68
N SER A 116 122.58 53.61 28.64
CA SER A 116 121.72 52.57 28.06
C SER A 116 120.43 52.38 28.88
N ILE A 117 120.54 52.38 30.22
CA ILE A 117 119.39 52.35 31.12
C ILE A 117 118.53 53.60 30.95
N LYS A 118 119.15 54.78 30.85
CA LYS A 118 118.43 56.05 30.70
C LYS A 118 117.66 56.09 29.38
N ASN A 119 118.28 55.69 28.27
CA ASN A 119 117.61 55.61 26.97
C ASN A 119 116.44 54.61 27.00
N ALA A 120 116.63 53.43 27.61
CA ALA A 120 115.56 52.44 27.74
C ALA A 120 114.38 52.93 28.61
N LEU A 121 114.64 53.78 29.61
CA LEU A 121 113.60 54.40 30.43
C LEU A 121 112.89 55.56 29.72
N ASP A 122 113.61 56.36 28.93
CA ASP A 122 113.04 57.45 28.13
C ASP A 122 112.17 56.89 26.97
N ASP A 123 112.47 55.69 26.46
CA ASP A 123 111.66 54.98 25.46
C ASP A 123 110.33 54.43 26.03
N ILE A 124 110.18 54.30 27.36
CA ILE A 124 108.95 53.82 28.00
C ILE A 124 107.99 55.00 28.22
N ASN A 125 106.97 55.09 27.36
CA ASN A 125 105.87 56.04 27.54
C ASN A 125 104.91 55.60 28.67
N LEU A 126 105.26 55.94 29.91
CA LEU A 126 104.49 55.66 31.13
C LEU A 126 103.02 56.13 31.08
N GLN A 127 102.73 57.19 30.32
CA GLN A 127 101.36 57.69 30.19
C GLN A 127 100.53 56.76 29.30
N GLN A 128 101.11 56.29 28.19
CA GLN A 128 100.47 55.32 27.31
C GLN A 128 100.16 54.00 28.03
N VAL A 129 101.09 53.49 28.85
CA VAL A 129 100.85 52.27 29.65
C VAL A 129 99.66 52.42 30.61
N LYS A 130 99.52 53.58 31.26
CA LYS A 130 98.38 53.87 32.15
C LYS A 130 97.06 54.03 31.40
N ASP A 131 97.09 54.56 30.19
CA ASP A 131 95.88 54.71 29.37
C ASP A 131 95.45 53.36 28.78
N ASP A 132 96.41 52.52 28.35
CA ASP A 132 96.16 51.14 27.91
C ASP A 132 95.54 50.29 29.04
N GLU A 133 96.02 50.43 30.28
CA GLU A 133 95.42 49.77 31.45
C GLU A 133 93.93 50.12 31.63
N LYS A 134 93.57 51.40 31.48
CA LYS A 134 92.17 51.85 31.55
C LYS A 134 91.32 51.30 30.41
N TYR A 135 91.85 51.27 29.18
CA TYR A 135 91.14 50.70 28.03
C TYR A 135 90.93 49.19 28.19
N ILE A 136 91.94 48.46 28.64
CA ILE A 136 91.84 47.02 28.92
C ILE A 136 90.76 46.74 29.97
N ALA A 137 90.73 47.52 31.06
CA ALA A 137 89.70 47.38 32.09
C ALA A 137 88.28 47.65 31.55
N LYS A 138 88.12 48.66 30.70
CA LYS A 138 86.84 48.98 30.05
C LYS A 138 86.38 47.85 29.12
N TYR A 139 87.24 47.40 28.20
CA TYR A 139 86.91 46.33 27.24
C TYR A 139 86.63 45.00 27.93
N LYS A 140 87.32 44.69 29.03
CA LYS A 140 87.02 43.50 29.84
C LYS A 140 85.57 43.51 30.34
N LYS A 141 85.10 44.66 30.82
CA LYS A 141 83.71 44.82 31.30
C LYS A 141 82.68 44.72 30.17
N GLU A 142 82.97 45.28 29.00
CA GLU A 142 82.10 45.16 27.82
C GLU A 142 82.01 43.71 27.33
N ILE A 143 83.13 42.99 27.27
CA ILE A 143 83.16 41.56 26.90
C ILE A 143 82.35 40.71 27.88
N GLU A 144 82.44 41.01 29.19
CA GLU A 144 81.68 40.29 30.21
C GLU A 144 80.17 40.54 30.09
N ASN A 145 79.75 41.78 29.78
CA ASN A 145 78.36 42.08 29.46
C ASN A 145 77.85 41.35 28.21
N ILE A 146 78.61 41.39 27.11
CA ILE A 146 78.25 40.69 25.86
C ILE A 146 78.11 39.18 26.10
N LYS A 147 79.01 38.61 26.90
CA LYS A 147 78.95 37.19 27.28
C LYS A 147 77.65 36.86 28.02
N ASN A 148 77.26 37.69 28.99
CA ASN A 148 76.03 37.49 29.76
C ASN A 148 74.77 37.62 28.88
N GLU A 149 74.73 38.61 27.97
CA GLU A 149 73.63 38.78 27.01
C GLU A 149 73.53 37.60 26.04
N SER A 150 74.67 37.11 25.52
CA SER A 150 74.72 35.94 24.64
C SER A 150 74.23 34.67 25.34
N SER A 151 74.59 34.48 26.61
CA SER A 151 74.07 33.39 27.45
C SER A 151 72.55 33.48 27.63
N SER A 152 72.02 34.67 27.94
CA SER A 152 70.57 34.87 28.09
C SER A 152 69.82 34.63 26.77
N GLN A 153 70.37 35.04 25.62
CA GLN A 153 69.76 34.76 24.32
C GLN A 153 69.77 33.27 24.00
N LYS A 154 70.84 32.54 24.35
CA LYS A 154 70.92 31.10 24.15
C LYS A 154 69.85 30.34 24.96
N GLU A 155 69.58 30.77 26.20
CA GLU A 155 68.51 30.20 27.02
C GLU A 155 67.14 30.39 26.36
N LYS A 156 66.83 31.61 25.89
CA LYS A 156 65.57 31.88 25.18
C LYS A 156 65.42 31.06 23.89
N LEU A 157 66.52 30.87 23.15
CA LEU A 157 66.50 30.05 21.94
C LEU A 157 66.19 28.59 22.26
N ASN A 158 66.74 28.06 23.35
CA ASN A 158 66.45 26.71 23.82
C ASN A 158 64.99 26.57 24.28
N GLU A 159 64.43 27.58 24.96
CA GLU A 159 63.00 27.59 25.30
C GLU A 159 62.13 27.53 24.05
N TYR A 160 62.37 28.39 23.05
CA TYR A 160 61.63 28.35 21.79
C TYR A 160 61.79 27.02 21.04
N TYR A 161 62.99 26.43 21.06
CA TYR A 161 63.21 25.11 20.47
C TYR A 161 62.33 24.04 21.13
N ASN A 162 62.31 24.00 22.47
CA ASN A 162 61.50 23.06 23.23
C ASN A 162 59.99 23.26 22.99
N GLU A 163 59.53 24.51 22.89
CA GLU A 163 58.13 24.80 22.57
C GLU A 163 57.75 24.30 21.17
N ILE A 164 58.59 24.57 20.17
CA ILE A 164 58.37 24.11 18.79
C ILE A 164 58.37 22.58 18.71
N GLU A 165 59.28 21.92 19.43
CA GLU A 165 59.34 20.46 19.50
C GLU A 165 58.06 19.89 20.15
N ASN A 166 57.58 20.49 21.22
CA ASN A 166 56.32 20.09 21.86
C ASN A 166 55.11 20.24 20.90
N PHE A 167 55.03 21.37 20.17
CA PHE A 167 54.00 21.54 19.14
C PHE A 167 54.09 20.49 18.04
N ARG A 168 55.30 20.18 17.57
CA ARG A 168 55.53 19.14 16.57
C ARG A 168 55.03 17.78 17.07
N ASN A 169 55.35 17.43 18.31
CA ASN A 169 54.97 16.13 18.87
C ASN A 169 53.45 16.02 19.04
N ILE A 170 52.77 17.06 19.50
CA ILE A 170 51.29 17.08 19.61
C ILE A 170 50.61 16.96 18.25
N LEU A 171 51.15 17.62 17.21
CA LEU A 171 50.53 17.67 15.89
C LEU A 171 50.79 16.40 15.07
N PHE A 172 52.02 15.86 15.13
CA PHE A 172 52.51 14.85 14.19
C PHE A 172 52.93 13.53 14.83
N GLU A 173 53.23 13.48 16.13
CA GLU A 173 53.60 12.23 16.82
C GLU A 173 52.41 11.65 17.59
N GLU A 174 52.50 10.37 17.94
CA GLU A 174 51.46 9.67 18.70
C GLU A 174 51.39 10.22 20.12
N ARG A 175 50.23 10.77 20.50
CA ARG A 175 49.98 11.20 21.88
C ARG A 175 49.68 10.00 22.77
N GLU A 176 50.22 9.99 23.99
CA GLU A 176 50.00 8.89 24.97
C GLU A 176 48.52 8.66 25.31
N ASP A 177 47.66 9.66 25.13
CA ASP A 177 46.24 9.61 25.43
C ASP A 177 45.38 8.97 24.32
N SER A 178 45.86 8.97 23.07
CA SER A 178 45.05 8.64 21.90
C SER A 178 45.72 7.69 20.91
N ASN A 179 46.99 7.32 21.08
CA ASN A 179 47.78 6.46 20.19
C ASN A 179 47.82 6.93 18.71
N ILE A 180 47.38 8.15 18.42
CA ILE A 180 47.37 8.76 17.09
C ILE A 180 47.73 10.24 17.22
N SER A 181 48.27 10.82 16.15
CA SER A 181 48.55 12.26 16.10
C SER A 181 47.28 13.08 15.89
N THR A 182 47.32 14.38 16.22
CA THR A 182 46.18 15.29 15.97
C THR A 182 45.83 15.35 14.48
N GLU A 183 46.83 15.28 13.58
CA GLU A 183 46.62 15.21 12.14
C GLU A 183 45.83 13.94 11.73
N GLN A 184 46.25 12.77 12.23
CA GLN A 184 45.58 11.50 11.96
C GLN A 184 44.15 11.48 12.53
N GLU A 185 43.92 12.09 13.69
CA GLU A 185 42.59 12.24 14.28
C GLU A 185 41.68 13.08 13.37
N ILE A 186 42.16 14.21 12.86
CA ILE A 186 41.43 15.06 11.91
C ILE A 186 41.13 14.29 10.61
N GLU A 187 42.08 13.52 10.09
CA GLU A 187 41.89 12.71 8.88
C GLU A 187 40.84 11.61 9.10
N ASN A 188 40.89 10.92 10.25
CA ASN A 188 39.89 9.93 10.64
C ASN A 188 38.49 10.55 10.76
N PHE A 189 38.37 11.72 11.39
CA PHE A 189 37.11 12.45 11.46
C PHE A 189 36.60 12.84 10.06
N ARG A 190 37.49 13.32 9.18
CA ARG A 190 37.13 13.68 7.80
C ARG A 190 36.62 12.47 7.00
N ASN A 191 37.28 11.32 7.15
CA ASN A 191 36.87 10.07 6.51
C ASN A 191 35.51 9.61 7.03
N LYS A 192 35.31 9.65 8.36
CA LYS A 192 34.03 9.32 9.00
C LYS A 192 32.90 10.24 8.54
N ILE A 193 33.12 11.56 8.52
CA ILE A 193 32.17 12.53 8.00
C ILE A 193 31.82 12.23 6.54
N SER A 194 32.81 11.91 5.71
CA SER A 194 32.57 11.59 4.30
C SER A 194 31.70 10.34 4.14
N GLN A 195 31.94 9.32 4.95
CA GLN A 195 31.13 8.09 4.98
C GLN A 195 29.70 8.36 5.48
N ASP A 196 29.55 9.17 6.52
CA ASP A 196 28.24 9.56 7.07
C ASP A 196 27.43 10.39 6.07
N VAL A 197 28.08 11.28 5.32
CA VAL A 197 27.45 12.04 4.21
C VAL A 197 26.97 11.11 3.10
N GLU A 198 27.79 10.13 2.69
CA GLU A 198 27.40 9.15 1.67
C GLU A 198 26.20 8.31 2.13
N ASN A 199 26.24 7.82 3.37
CA ASN A 199 25.15 7.04 3.97
C ASN A 199 23.86 7.86 4.09
N THR A 200 23.97 9.11 4.54
CA THR A 200 22.82 10.03 4.64
C THR A 200 22.21 10.29 3.27
N THR A 201 23.03 10.47 2.24
CA THR A 201 22.57 10.66 0.85
C THR A 201 21.80 9.45 0.34
N LYS A 202 22.29 8.22 0.62
CA LYS A 202 21.57 6.98 0.30
C LYS A 202 20.21 6.92 1.00
N LEU A 203 20.16 7.18 2.30
CA LEU A 203 18.91 7.18 3.09
C LEU A 203 17.91 8.24 2.60
N ILE A 204 18.37 9.44 2.26
CA ILE A 204 17.52 10.50 1.67
C ILE A 204 16.93 10.04 0.34
N THR A 205 17.74 9.41 -0.51
CA THR A 205 17.30 8.90 -1.83
C THR A 205 16.26 7.79 -1.66
N GLU A 206 16.51 6.82 -0.77
CA GLU A 206 15.57 5.75 -0.46
C GLU A 206 14.24 6.28 0.10
N ASN A 207 14.30 7.22 1.03
CA ASN A 207 13.10 7.82 1.62
C ASN A 207 12.33 8.66 0.62
N SER A 208 13.01 9.39 -0.27
CA SER A 208 12.37 10.13 -1.36
C SER A 208 11.59 9.20 -2.29
N ASN A 209 12.19 8.05 -2.65
CA ASN A 209 11.49 7.01 -3.44
C ASN A 209 10.29 6.41 -2.69
N LYS A 210 10.37 6.21 -1.37
CA LYS A 210 9.24 5.75 -0.55
C LYS A 210 8.12 6.79 -0.51
N ILE A 211 8.46 8.07 -0.33
CA ILE A 211 7.50 9.18 -0.33
C ILE A 211 6.80 9.27 -1.69
N GLU A 212 7.52 9.12 -2.79
CA GLU A 212 6.92 9.09 -4.13
C GLU A 212 5.92 7.94 -4.29
N LYS A 213 6.27 6.73 -3.83
CA LYS A 213 5.35 5.57 -3.82
C LYS A 213 4.12 5.83 -2.95
N ILE A 214 4.29 6.41 -1.77
CA ILE A 214 3.19 6.79 -0.88
C ILE A 214 2.29 7.83 -1.55
N ASN A 215 2.87 8.85 -2.21
CA ASN A 215 2.11 9.87 -2.90
C ASN A 215 1.30 9.28 -4.07
N LYS A 216 1.91 8.39 -4.88
CA LYS A 216 1.20 7.64 -5.93
C LYS A 216 0.07 6.79 -5.37
N PHE A 217 0.30 6.11 -4.25
CA PHE A 217 -0.74 5.34 -3.56
C PHE A 217 -1.86 6.25 -3.05
N TYR A 218 -1.51 7.38 -2.42
CA TYR A 218 -2.44 8.36 -1.89
C TYR A 218 -3.34 8.92 -3.00
N ILE A 219 -2.76 9.33 -4.14
CA ILE A 219 -3.52 9.77 -5.32
C ILE A 219 -4.42 8.66 -5.85
N LYS A 220 -3.97 7.40 -5.85
CA LYS A 220 -4.79 6.26 -6.28
C LYS A 220 -6.00 6.02 -5.36
N ILE A 221 -5.85 6.15 -4.05
CA ILE A 221 -6.94 5.97 -3.09
C ILE A 221 -7.89 7.17 -3.11
N PHE A 222 -7.35 8.38 -2.91
CA PHE A 222 -8.12 9.59 -2.63
C PHE A 222 -8.33 10.51 -3.83
N GLY A 223 -7.65 10.26 -4.96
CA GLY A 223 -7.72 11.11 -6.14
C GLY A 223 -6.68 12.24 -6.16
N GLU A 224 -6.59 12.90 -7.32
CA GLU A 224 -5.71 14.05 -7.51
C GLU A 224 -6.26 15.26 -6.77
N LEU A 225 -5.36 16.06 -6.20
CA LEU A 225 -5.72 17.33 -5.56
C LEU A 225 -5.99 18.36 -6.65
N LYS A 226 -7.15 18.99 -6.59
CA LYS A 226 -7.57 20.08 -7.48
C LYS A 226 -7.23 21.43 -6.85
N ASP A 227 -7.31 22.48 -7.68
CA ASP A 227 -7.02 23.87 -7.30
C ASP A 227 -7.93 24.40 -6.17
N ASP A 228 -9.11 23.81 -5.97
CA ASP A 228 -10.07 24.16 -4.92
C ASP A 228 -9.81 23.44 -3.59
N ASN A 229 -8.64 22.82 -3.42
CA ASN A 229 -8.28 21.98 -2.27
C ASN A 229 -9.17 20.75 -2.07
N THR A 230 -10.01 20.40 -3.05
CA THR A 230 -10.78 19.14 -3.04
C THR A 230 -10.02 18.07 -3.83
N ARG A 231 -10.31 16.79 -3.53
CA ARG A 231 -9.78 15.68 -4.30
C ARG A 231 -10.84 15.12 -5.22
N GLY A 232 -10.45 14.86 -6.46
CA GLY A 232 -11.32 14.24 -7.45
C GLY A 232 -10.77 12.91 -7.93
N GLY A 233 -11.68 11.95 -8.12
CA GLY A 233 -11.37 10.60 -8.61
C GLY A 233 -10.99 9.65 -7.48
N GLY A 234 -9.99 8.81 -7.75
CA GLY A 234 -9.55 7.79 -6.79
C GLY A 234 -10.50 6.60 -6.65
N LEU A 235 -10.15 5.70 -5.73
CA LEU A 235 -10.95 4.54 -5.37
C LEU A 235 -12.11 4.90 -4.44
N GLU A 236 -11.93 5.92 -3.59
CA GLU A 236 -12.98 6.41 -2.68
C GLU A 236 -14.22 6.86 -3.46
N GLN A 237 -14.06 7.79 -4.43
CA GLN A 237 -15.18 8.24 -5.25
C GLN A 237 -15.79 7.11 -6.10
N LYS A 238 -14.99 6.14 -6.54
CA LYS A 238 -15.50 4.95 -7.25
C LYS A 238 -16.36 4.08 -6.33
N LEU A 239 -15.98 3.91 -5.07
CA LEU A 239 -16.78 3.17 -4.09
C LEU A 239 -18.10 3.89 -3.81
N ASP A 240 -18.06 5.20 -3.59
CA ASP A 240 -19.27 6.00 -3.34
C ASP A 240 -20.25 5.93 -4.51
N ASN A 241 -19.73 6.04 -5.74
CA ASN A 241 -20.53 5.87 -6.95
C ASN A 241 -21.11 4.46 -7.05
N LEU A 242 -20.33 3.41 -6.77
CA LEU A 242 -20.79 2.03 -6.77
C LEU A 242 -21.90 1.80 -5.75
N PHE A 243 -21.77 2.33 -4.52
CA PHE A 243 -22.81 2.24 -3.51
C PHE A 243 -24.08 2.99 -3.92
N ALA A 244 -23.96 4.17 -4.53
CA ALA A 244 -25.09 4.90 -5.07
C ALA A 244 -25.78 4.16 -6.22
N GLU A 245 -25.02 3.50 -7.10
CA GLU A 245 -25.55 2.66 -8.17
C GLU A 245 -26.24 1.40 -7.61
N LEU A 246 -25.66 0.75 -6.61
CA LEU A 246 -26.27 -0.41 -5.94
C LEU A 246 -27.58 -0.05 -5.25
N ALA A 247 -27.65 1.09 -4.55
CA ALA A 247 -28.88 1.57 -3.93
C ALA A 247 -29.97 1.83 -4.98
N LYS A 248 -29.62 2.47 -6.10
CA LYS A 248 -30.55 2.66 -7.23
C LYS A 248 -30.99 1.34 -7.86
N TYR A 249 -30.08 0.38 -7.98
CA TYR A 249 -30.38 -0.95 -8.51
C TYR A 249 -31.36 -1.71 -7.60
N GLU A 250 -31.12 -1.68 -6.29
CA GLU A 250 -32.00 -2.29 -5.28
C GLU A 250 -33.42 -1.70 -5.34
N GLU A 251 -33.54 -0.37 -5.39
CA GLU A 251 -34.83 0.32 -5.54
C GLU A 251 -35.55 -0.07 -6.83
N ASN A 252 -34.81 -0.14 -7.95
CA ASN A 252 -35.36 -0.56 -9.25
C ASN A 252 -35.85 -2.00 -9.21
N MET A 253 -35.08 -2.92 -8.63
CA MET A 253 -35.45 -4.32 -8.50
C MET A 253 -36.68 -4.50 -7.63
N LYS A 254 -36.75 -3.82 -6.48
CA LYS A 254 -37.93 -3.83 -5.62
C LYS A 254 -39.18 -3.40 -6.37
N THR A 255 -39.08 -2.29 -7.11
CA THR A 255 -40.19 -1.77 -7.94
C THR A 255 -40.62 -2.79 -9.01
N ARG A 256 -39.67 -3.44 -9.69
CA ARG A 256 -39.98 -4.48 -10.70
C ARG A 256 -40.62 -5.72 -10.07
N PHE A 257 -40.14 -6.18 -8.93
CA PHE A 257 -40.72 -7.31 -8.21
C PHE A 257 -42.17 -7.02 -7.82
N ASP A 258 -42.45 -5.82 -7.30
CA ASP A 258 -43.81 -5.40 -6.96
C ASP A 258 -44.72 -5.37 -8.20
N GLN A 259 -44.22 -4.88 -9.34
CA GLN A 259 -44.94 -4.89 -10.62
C GLN A 259 -45.23 -6.31 -11.10
N TYR A 260 -44.22 -7.19 -11.15
CA TYR A 260 -44.42 -8.59 -11.54
C TYR A 260 -45.37 -9.32 -10.62
N ASN A 261 -45.28 -9.11 -9.31
CA ASN A 261 -46.19 -9.74 -8.37
C ASN A 261 -47.65 -9.29 -8.62
N LYS A 262 -47.86 -8.02 -8.94
CA LYS A 262 -49.17 -7.48 -9.33
C LYS A 262 -49.69 -8.08 -10.64
N GLU A 263 -48.84 -8.20 -11.66
CA GLU A 263 -49.18 -8.84 -12.93
C GLU A 263 -49.51 -10.32 -12.75
N ILE A 264 -48.70 -11.05 -11.98
CA ILE A 264 -48.90 -12.46 -11.65
C ILE A 264 -50.23 -12.63 -10.92
N LYS A 265 -50.51 -11.83 -9.87
CA LYS A 265 -51.82 -11.89 -9.16
C LYS A 265 -52.98 -11.63 -10.12
N GLY A 266 -52.85 -10.63 -11.00
CA GLY A 266 -53.87 -10.32 -12.01
C GLY A 266 -54.07 -11.43 -13.06
N LEU A 267 -53.01 -12.10 -13.49
CA LEU A 267 -53.08 -13.24 -14.42
C LEU A 267 -53.67 -14.47 -13.75
N TYR A 268 -53.29 -14.79 -12.51
CA TYR A 268 -53.87 -15.89 -11.73
C TYR A 268 -55.37 -15.67 -11.48
N GLU A 269 -55.78 -14.46 -11.08
CA GLU A 269 -57.19 -14.14 -10.84
C GLU A 269 -58.03 -14.26 -12.12
N LYS A 270 -57.52 -13.78 -13.26
CA LYS A 270 -58.16 -13.93 -14.58
C LYS A 270 -58.22 -15.38 -15.05
N ALA A 271 -57.15 -16.15 -14.88
CA ALA A 271 -57.04 -17.51 -15.39
C ALA A 271 -57.91 -18.51 -14.60
N THR A 272 -58.01 -18.37 -13.28
CA THR A 272 -58.61 -19.41 -12.41
C THR A 272 -60.04 -19.11 -11.98
N ASN A 273 -60.40 -17.88 -11.60
CA ASN A 273 -61.76 -17.56 -11.16
C ASN A 273 -62.69 -17.17 -12.30
N GLY A 274 -62.14 -16.50 -13.32
CA GLY A 274 -62.93 -16.02 -14.46
C GLY A 274 -63.33 -17.13 -15.44
N SER A 275 -62.45 -18.10 -15.71
CA SER A 275 -62.64 -19.02 -16.86
C SER A 275 -63.63 -20.17 -16.59
N LEU A 276 -63.46 -20.95 -15.52
CA LEU A 276 -64.34 -22.08 -15.22
C LEU A 276 -65.71 -21.64 -14.69
N ALA A 277 -65.74 -20.66 -13.77
CA ALA A 277 -67.00 -20.18 -13.21
C ALA A 277 -67.87 -19.50 -14.29
N ALA A 278 -67.28 -18.71 -15.19
CA ALA A 278 -68.02 -18.14 -16.32
C ALA A 278 -68.52 -19.23 -17.29
N SER A 279 -67.70 -20.24 -17.59
CA SER A 279 -68.10 -21.35 -18.46
C SER A 279 -69.27 -22.17 -17.87
N TYR A 280 -69.26 -22.42 -16.56
CA TYR A 280 -70.37 -23.09 -15.89
C TYR A 280 -71.62 -22.21 -15.78
N GLU A 281 -71.46 -20.90 -15.56
CA GLU A 281 -72.57 -19.95 -15.52
C GLU A 281 -73.21 -19.80 -16.91
N GLU A 282 -72.42 -19.82 -17.99
CA GLU A 282 -72.92 -19.84 -19.36
C GLU A 282 -73.70 -21.13 -19.67
N GLN A 283 -73.18 -22.29 -19.26
CA GLN A 283 -73.90 -23.57 -19.38
C GLN A 283 -75.21 -23.56 -18.58
N ARG A 284 -75.20 -23.05 -17.34
CA ARG A 284 -76.39 -22.88 -16.51
C ARG A 284 -77.45 -22.02 -17.20
N LYS A 285 -77.07 -20.84 -17.70
CA LYS A 285 -77.99 -19.95 -18.44
C LYS A 285 -78.56 -20.62 -19.69
N SER A 286 -77.75 -21.42 -20.40
CA SER A 286 -78.21 -22.15 -21.58
C SER A 286 -79.29 -23.19 -21.23
N ILE A 287 -79.14 -23.89 -20.11
CA ILE A 287 -80.09 -24.91 -19.62
C ILE A 287 -81.34 -24.24 -19.06
N ASP A 288 -81.23 -23.12 -18.36
CA ASP A 288 -82.39 -22.33 -17.90
C ASP A 288 -83.28 -21.90 -19.07
N LYS A 289 -82.67 -21.52 -20.20
CA LYS A 289 -83.41 -21.25 -21.43
C LYS A 289 -84.11 -22.50 -21.99
N GLN A 290 -83.54 -23.69 -21.82
CA GLN A 290 -84.20 -24.95 -22.19
C GLN A 290 -85.36 -25.29 -21.25
N ILE A 291 -85.22 -25.06 -19.94
CA ILE A 291 -86.32 -25.21 -18.95
C ILE A 291 -87.51 -24.37 -19.37
N TRP A 292 -87.28 -23.12 -19.78
CA TRP A 292 -88.35 -22.25 -20.26
C TRP A 292 -89.06 -22.82 -21.49
N LYS A 293 -88.32 -23.36 -22.48
CA LYS A 293 -88.91 -24.03 -23.65
C LYS A 293 -89.79 -25.22 -23.25
N TRP A 294 -89.31 -26.10 -22.37
CA TRP A 294 -90.09 -27.26 -21.90
C TRP A 294 -91.31 -26.86 -21.07
N ASN A 295 -91.19 -25.79 -20.28
CA ASN A 295 -92.32 -25.24 -19.52
C ASN A 295 -93.41 -24.71 -20.44
N THR A 296 -93.04 -23.98 -21.49
CA THR A 296 -93.98 -23.51 -22.52
C THR A 296 -94.64 -24.69 -23.25
N GLY A 297 -93.89 -25.72 -23.60
CA GLY A 297 -94.44 -26.94 -24.22
C GLY A 297 -95.45 -27.68 -23.34
N PHE A 298 -95.17 -27.78 -22.03
CA PHE A 298 -96.08 -28.37 -21.05
C PHE A 298 -97.38 -27.55 -20.88
N VAL A 299 -97.29 -26.23 -20.78
CA VAL A 299 -98.48 -25.37 -20.66
C VAL A 299 -99.33 -25.48 -21.93
N LEU A 300 -98.70 -25.49 -23.10
CA LEU A 300 -99.39 -25.64 -24.39
C LEU A 300 -100.10 -26.99 -24.52
N SER A 301 -99.49 -28.08 -24.05
CA SER A 301 -100.11 -29.41 -24.10
C SER A 301 -101.32 -29.52 -23.18
N ILE A 302 -101.25 -28.95 -21.97
CA ILE A 302 -102.43 -28.84 -21.08
C ILE A 302 -103.52 -28.03 -21.75
N PHE A 303 -103.18 -26.89 -22.37
CA PHE A 303 -104.14 -26.05 -23.06
C PHE A 303 -104.87 -26.81 -24.19
N MET A 304 -104.14 -27.61 -24.97
CA MET A 304 -104.73 -28.47 -26.01
C MET A 304 -105.67 -29.54 -25.43
N VAL A 305 -105.31 -30.17 -24.30
CA VAL A 305 -106.21 -31.12 -23.61
C VAL A 305 -107.51 -30.43 -23.18
N VAL A 306 -107.43 -29.20 -22.66
CA VAL A 306 -108.61 -28.42 -22.29
C VAL A 306 -109.48 -28.08 -23.51
N ILE A 307 -108.86 -27.68 -24.64
CA ILE A 307 -109.61 -27.42 -25.90
C ILE A 307 -110.33 -28.68 -26.37
N VAL A 308 -109.66 -29.83 -26.40
CA VAL A 308 -110.28 -31.10 -26.82
C VAL A 308 -111.43 -31.49 -25.88
N ALA A 309 -111.27 -31.27 -24.58
CA ALA A 309 -112.33 -31.51 -23.60
C ALA A 309 -113.56 -30.61 -23.82
N VAL A 310 -113.35 -29.31 -24.05
CA VAL A 310 -114.43 -28.35 -24.36
C VAL A 310 -115.12 -28.73 -25.68
N TRP A 311 -114.35 -29.07 -26.72
CA TRP A 311 -114.89 -29.52 -28.00
C TRP A 311 -115.67 -30.83 -27.90
N ALA A 312 -115.22 -31.77 -27.06
CA ALA A 312 -115.97 -32.98 -26.77
C ALA A 312 -117.31 -32.65 -26.11
N PHE A 313 -117.34 -31.72 -25.16
CA PHE A 313 -118.55 -31.29 -24.47
C PHE A 313 -119.56 -30.61 -25.41
N TYR A 314 -119.11 -29.68 -26.26
CA TYR A 314 -119.97 -29.04 -27.26
C TYR A 314 -120.58 -30.05 -28.23
N GLY A 315 -119.80 -31.03 -28.71
CA GLY A 315 -120.34 -32.05 -29.62
C GLY A 315 -121.39 -32.95 -28.96
N VAL A 316 -121.28 -33.23 -27.66
CA VAL A 316 -122.32 -33.96 -26.92
C VAL A 316 -123.59 -33.11 -26.80
N ASN A 317 -123.45 -31.82 -26.51
CA ASN A 317 -124.59 -30.90 -26.41
C ASN A 317 -125.34 -30.75 -27.74
N GLU A 318 -124.62 -30.71 -28.87
CA GLU A 318 -125.21 -30.66 -30.21
C GLU A 318 -126.07 -31.89 -30.50
N ILE A 319 -125.54 -33.09 -30.27
CA ILE A 319 -126.27 -34.37 -30.43
C ILE A 319 -127.52 -34.40 -29.53
N LEU A 320 -127.39 -33.95 -28.27
CA LEU A 320 -128.50 -33.93 -27.32
C LEU A 320 -129.60 -32.95 -27.78
N SER A 321 -129.22 -31.77 -28.29
CA SER A 321 -130.16 -30.73 -28.74
C SER A 321 -130.94 -31.12 -30.01
N GLN A 322 -130.28 -31.82 -30.95
CA GLN A 322 -130.88 -32.23 -32.22
C GLN A 322 -131.95 -33.32 -32.02
N ASP A 323 -131.68 -34.29 -31.12
CA ASP A 323 -132.64 -35.34 -30.77
C ASP A 323 -133.81 -34.82 -29.89
N ILE A 324 -133.55 -33.85 -28.99
CA ILE A 324 -134.63 -33.18 -28.23
C ILE A 324 -135.54 -32.38 -29.18
N SER A 325 -134.99 -31.68 -30.16
CA SER A 325 -135.77 -30.96 -31.18
C SER A 325 -136.62 -31.91 -32.05
N ALA A 326 -136.05 -33.02 -32.52
CA ALA A 326 -136.76 -34.01 -33.32
C ALA A 326 -137.91 -34.68 -32.54
N THR A 327 -137.69 -35.00 -31.26
CA THR A 327 -138.74 -35.57 -30.39
C THR A 327 -139.83 -34.56 -30.04
N ILE A 328 -139.50 -33.28 -29.80
CA ILE A 328 -140.50 -32.21 -29.63
C ILE A 328 -141.33 -32.02 -30.91
N THR A 329 -140.70 -32.12 -32.09
CA THR A 329 -141.38 -31.97 -33.39
C THR A 329 -142.36 -33.14 -33.65
N GLN A 330 -141.94 -34.38 -33.36
CA GLN A 330 -142.82 -35.56 -33.42
C GLN A 330 -143.98 -35.47 -32.40
N LEU A 331 -143.73 -34.98 -31.19
CA LEU A 331 -144.77 -34.72 -30.19
C LEU A 331 -145.75 -33.62 -30.61
N ALA A 332 -145.28 -32.60 -31.34
CA ALA A 332 -146.12 -31.54 -31.88
C ALA A 332 -147.02 -32.05 -33.02
N GLU A 333 -146.52 -32.93 -33.89
CA GLU A 333 -147.28 -33.57 -34.97
C GLU A 333 -148.34 -34.56 -34.43
N MET A 334 -148.09 -35.20 -33.29
CA MET A 334 -149.04 -36.13 -32.64
C MET A 334 -150.20 -35.46 -31.90
N LYS A 335 -150.24 -34.12 -31.75
CA LYS A 335 -151.39 -33.41 -31.16
C LYS A 335 -152.60 -33.27 -32.10
N GLY A 336 -152.49 -33.69 -33.36
CA GLY A 336 -153.53 -33.52 -34.39
C GLY A 336 -154.58 -34.63 -34.53
N GLN A 337 -154.40 -35.82 -33.95
CA GLN A 337 -155.38 -36.93 -34.07
C GLN A 337 -155.46 -37.77 -32.78
N ILE A 338 -156.70 -38.06 -32.36
CA ILE A 338 -157.08 -38.48 -31.00
C ILE A 338 -157.20 -40.02 -30.90
N ASN A 339 -156.79 -40.55 -29.74
CA ASN A 339 -157.01 -41.90 -29.17
C ASN A 339 -156.06 -43.03 -29.57
N GLN A 340 -154.88 -43.07 -28.93
CA GLN A 340 -154.24 -44.30 -28.41
C GLN A 340 -153.19 -43.92 -27.34
N THR A 341 -152.97 -44.79 -26.36
CA THR A 341 -152.00 -44.59 -25.26
C THR A 341 -150.57 -44.75 -25.79
N TYR A 342 -149.76 -43.69 -25.71
CA TYR A 342 -148.36 -43.73 -26.12
C TYR A 342 -147.44 -43.76 -24.90
N HIS A 343 -146.56 -44.76 -24.83
CA HIS A 343 -145.35 -44.66 -24.03
C HIS A 343 -144.31 -43.88 -24.84
N VAL A 344 -144.10 -42.62 -24.51
CA VAL A 344 -142.95 -41.85 -25.02
C VAL A 344 -141.79 -42.07 -24.08
N SER A 345 -140.80 -42.86 -24.49
CA SER A 345 -139.53 -43.00 -23.76
C SER A 345 -138.70 -41.72 -23.94
N ILE A 346 -138.61 -40.93 -22.88
CA ILE A 346 -137.64 -39.84 -22.77
C ILE A 346 -136.27 -40.51 -22.65
N LEU A 347 -135.41 -40.29 -23.66
CA LEU A 347 -134.09 -40.89 -23.88
C LEU A 347 -134.12 -42.40 -24.22
N PRO A 348 -133.97 -42.77 -25.51
CA PRO A 348 -133.77 -44.17 -25.90
C PRO A 348 -132.50 -44.73 -25.22
N ARG A 349 -132.65 -45.77 -24.39
CA ARG A 349 -131.54 -46.46 -23.69
C ARG A 349 -130.47 -46.96 -24.68
N ASP A 350 -130.86 -47.22 -25.91
CA ASP A 350 -130.07 -47.61 -27.07
C ASP A 350 -129.12 -46.53 -27.60
N LYS A 351 -129.34 -45.24 -27.29
CA LYS A 351 -128.48 -44.14 -27.77
C LYS A 351 -127.43 -43.62 -26.77
N ILE A 352 -127.49 -44.04 -25.50
CA ILE A 352 -126.47 -43.71 -24.49
C ILE A 352 -125.08 -44.20 -24.93
N TYR A 353 -125.04 -45.35 -25.58
CA TYR A 353 -123.82 -45.95 -26.13
C TYR A 353 -123.16 -45.07 -27.19
N ILE A 354 -123.94 -44.39 -28.04
CA ILE A 354 -123.43 -43.49 -29.09
C ILE A 354 -122.82 -42.22 -28.47
N ILE A 355 -123.49 -41.63 -27.48
CA ILE A 355 -122.98 -40.45 -26.75
C ILE A 355 -121.69 -40.79 -26.00
N LEU A 356 -121.66 -41.94 -25.33
CA LEU A 356 -120.49 -42.40 -24.59
C LEU A 356 -119.33 -42.78 -25.53
N PHE A 357 -119.60 -43.46 -26.65
CA PHE A 357 -118.59 -43.78 -27.67
C PHE A 357 -118.06 -42.52 -28.37
N GLY A 358 -118.92 -41.53 -28.63
CA GLY A 358 -118.54 -40.21 -29.13
C GLY A 358 -117.65 -39.43 -28.15
N PHE A 359 -117.85 -39.60 -26.84
CA PHE A 359 -116.99 -39.03 -25.81
C PHE A 359 -115.65 -39.79 -25.69
N LEU A 360 -115.68 -41.12 -25.67
CA LEU A 360 -114.48 -41.97 -25.58
C LEU A 360 -113.56 -41.81 -26.79
N SER A 361 -114.10 -41.79 -28.01
CA SER A 361 -113.31 -41.60 -29.23
C SER A 361 -112.59 -40.24 -29.24
N LYS A 362 -113.20 -39.19 -28.70
CA LYS A 362 -112.58 -37.87 -28.54
C LYS A 362 -111.54 -37.81 -27.42
N ILE A 363 -111.66 -38.62 -26.36
CA ILE A 363 -110.60 -38.78 -25.35
C ILE A 363 -109.33 -39.39 -25.96
N THR A 364 -109.45 -40.34 -26.90
CA THR A 364 -108.30 -40.92 -27.59
C THR A 364 -107.49 -39.86 -28.35
N ILE A 365 -108.14 -38.79 -28.84
CA ILE A 365 -107.48 -37.64 -29.47
C ILE A 365 -106.66 -36.83 -28.45
N SER A 366 -107.02 -36.86 -27.16
CA SER A 366 -106.27 -36.18 -26.09
C SER A 366 -105.01 -36.93 -25.65
N LEU A 367 -104.94 -38.25 -25.91
CA LEU A 367 -103.83 -39.12 -25.50
C LEU A 367 -102.43 -38.63 -25.96
N PRO A 368 -102.20 -38.24 -27.23
CA PRO A 368 -100.90 -37.70 -27.65
C PRO A 368 -100.51 -36.41 -26.92
N PHE A 369 -101.48 -35.57 -26.53
CA PHE A 369 -101.21 -34.33 -25.79
C PHE A 369 -100.87 -34.62 -24.32
N ILE A 370 -101.52 -35.61 -23.71
CA ILE A 370 -101.19 -36.07 -22.36
C ILE A 370 -99.78 -36.67 -22.34
N TRP A 371 -99.45 -37.51 -23.31
CA TRP A 371 -98.08 -38.02 -23.46
C TRP A 371 -97.06 -36.90 -23.65
N LEU A 372 -97.37 -35.90 -24.47
CA LEU A 372 -96.51 -34.74 -24.68
C LEU A 372 -96.32 -33.91 -23.39
N ALA A 373 -97.38 -33.73 -22.58
CA ALA A 373 -97.29 -33.07 -21.28
C ALA A 373 -96.35 -33.82 -20.32
N ILE A 374 -96.47 -35.14 -20.27
CA ILE A 374 -95.60 -36.01 -19.48
C ILE A 374 -94.15 -35.90 -19.95
N PHE A 375 -93.93 -36.00 -21.26
CA PHE A 375 -92.61 -35.87 -21.86
C PHE A 375 -91.96 -34.52 -21.52
N CYS A 376 -92.68 -33.41 -21.69
CA CYS A 376 -92.20 -32.09 -21.32
C CYS A 376 -91.91 -31.96 -19.81
N THR A 377 -92.70 -32.63 -18.96
CA THR A 377 -92.48 -32.64 -17.50
C THR A 377 -91.18 -33.34 -17.13
N ASN A 378 -90.90 -34.51 -17.71
CA ASN A 378 -89.68 -35.27 -17.40
C ASN A 378 -88.44 -34.52 -17.92
N ARG A 379 -88.49 -33.97 -19.15
CA ARG A 379 -87.41 -33.12 -19.69
C ARG A 379 -87.19 -31.85 -18.85
N ARG A 380 -88.25 -31.27 -18.29
CA ARG A 380 -88.13 -30.12 -17.36
C ARG A 380 -87.41 -30.51 -16.07
N LYS A 381 -87.73 -31.68 -15.48
CA LYS A 381 -87.08 -32.18 -14.25
C LYS A 381 -85.59 -32.42 -14.47
N GLU A 382 -85.25 -33.07 -15.58
CA GLU A 382 -83.85 -33.29 -15.99
C GLU A 382 -83.08 -31.96 -16.09
N ALA A 383 -83.63 -30.98 -16.83
CA ALA A 383 -82.99 -29.69 -17.02
C ALA A 383 -82.86 -28.89 -15.70
N MET A 384 -83.87 -28.90 -14.83
CA MET A 384 -83.80 -28.25 -13.51
C MET A 384 -82.68 -28.82 -12.64
N ARG A 385 -82.47 -30.14 -12.67
CA ARG A 385 -81.41 -30.79 -11.91
C ARG A 385 -80.02 -30.39 -12.43
N LEU A 386 -79.85 -30.38 -13.76
CA LEU A 386 -78.60 -29.92 -14.36
C LEU A 386 -78.31 -28.46 -13.99
N THR A 387 -79.29 -27.56 -14.03
CA THR A 387 -79.13 -26.17 -13.57
C THR A 387 -78.64 -26.10 -12.13
N GLN A 388 -79.19 -26.90 -11.21
CA GLN A 388 -78.77 -26.91 -9.80
C GLN A 388 -77.30 -27.36 -9.64
N GLU A 389 -76.88 -28.39 -10.39
CA GLU A 389 -75.49 -28.87 -10.40
C GLU A 389 -74.53 -27.80 -10.92
N TYR A 390 -74.85 -27.15 -12.05
CA TYR A 390 -74.01 -26.07 -12.55
C TYR A 390 -73.98 -24.86 -11.60
N ALA A 391 -75.10 -24.52 -10.95
CA ALA A 391 -75.13 -23.48 -9.94
C ALA A 391 -74.21 -23.79 -8.75
N HIS A 392 -74.19 -25.04 -8.29
CA HIS A 392 -73.26 -25.50 -7.27
C HIS A 392 -71.80 -25.42 -7.74
N LYS A 393 -71.51 -25.85 -8.98
CA LYS A 393 -70.16 -25.72 -9.58
C LYS A 393 -69.69 -24.27 -9.68
N VAL A 394 -70.56 -23.35 -10.12
CA VAL A 394 -70.26 -21.90 -10.17
C VAL A 394 -69.94 -21.36 -8.78
N ALA A 395 -70.74 -21.69 -7.76
CA ALA A 395 -70.52 -21.23 -6.39
C ALA A 395 -69.18 -21.73 -5.82
N VAL A 396 -68.85 -22.99 -6.06
CA VAL A 396 -67.59 -23.61 -5.60
C VAL A 396 -66.38 -23.00 -6.31
N THR A 397 -66.42 -22.88 -7.63
CA THR A 397 -65.29 -22.30 -8.39
C THR A 397 -65.10 -20.81 -8.09
N SER A 398 -66.19 -20.03 -7.97
CA SER A 398 -66.09 -18.60 -7.67
C SER A 398 -65.58 -18.31 -6.24
N SER A 399 -65.93 -19.15 -5.27
CA SER A 399 -65.45 -19.00 -3.88
C SER A 399 -64.04 -19.56 -3.65
N TYR A 400 -63.49 -20.34 -4.59
CA TYR A 400 -62.18 -20.99 -4.46
C TYR A 400 -61.05 -19.99 -4.16
N ALA A 401 -60.94 -18.89 -4.91
CA ALA A 401 -59.87 -17.92 -4.65
C ALA A 401 -60.03 -17.17 -3.34
N SER A 402 -61.26 -16.87 -2.92
CA SER A 402 -61.50 -16.24 -1.63
C SER A 402 -61.11 -17.16 -0.48
N TYR A 403 -61.32 -18.48 -0.61
CA TYR A 403 -60.85 -19.45 0.38
C TYR A 403 -59.33 -19.68 0.31
N LYS A 404 -58.75 -19.69 -0.90
CA LYS A 404 -57.29 -19.75 -1.08
C LYS A 404 -56.59 -18.57 -0.41
N GLU A 405 -57.07 -17.34 -0.64
CA GLU A 405 -56.52 -16.12 -0.04
C GLU A 405 -56.69 -16.11 1.48
N GLN A 406 -57.81 -16.61 2.00
CA GLN A 406 -57.99 -16.76 3.46
C GLN A 406 -56.99 -17.77 4.05
N ILE A 407 -56.76 -18.92 3.39
CA ILE A 407 -55.81 -19.94 3.87
C ILE A 407 -54.36 -19.41 3.80
N GLU A 408 -53.98 -18.71 2.74
CA GLU A 408 -52.63 -18.13 2.59
C GLU A 408 -52.34 -17.02 3.62
N ASN A 409 -53.37 -16.34 4.13
CA ASN A 409 -53.23 -15.28 5.14
C ASN A 409 -53.31 -15.78 6.59
N LEU A 410 -53.59 -17.06 6.83
CA LEU A 410 -53.53 -17.65 8.18
C LEU A 410 -52.07 -17.86 8.59
N LYS A 411 -51.67 -17.31 9.75
CA LYS A 411 -50.30 -17.46 10.32
C LYS A 411 -50.01 -18.85 10.88
N GLU A 412 -51.00 -19.72 10.96
CA GLU A 412 -50.85 -21.11 11.39
C GLU A 412 -50.53 -21.98 10.18
N GLU A 413 -49.36 -22.61 10.16
CA GLU A 413 -49.01 -23.66 9.20
C GLU A 413 -49.88 -24.88 9.45
N ASN A 414 -51.09 -24.89 8.89
CA ASN A 414 -51.89 -26.10 8.77
C ASN A 414 -51.79 -26.59 7.32
N PRO A 415 -50.71 -27.35 6.97
CA PRO A 415 -50.37 -27.70 5.59
C PRO A 415 -51.43 -28.56 4.90
N GLU A 416 -52.44 -29.05 5.63
CA GLU A 416 -53.53 -29.87 5.10
C GLU A 416 -54.69 -29.06 4.48
N LEU A 417 -54.85 -27.77 4.84
CA LEU A 417 -56.03 -26.99 4.41
C LEU A 417 -56.02 -26.71 2.90
N MET A 418 -54.87 -26.35 2.34
CA MET A 418 -54.74 -26.08 0.90
C MET A 418 -54.92 -27.35 0.04
N PRO A 419 -54.27 -28.49 0.35
CA PRO A 419 -54.56 -29.76 -0.31
C PRO A 419 -56.02 -30.20 -0.19
N LYS A 420 -56.65 -30.00 0.98
CA LYS A 420 -58.06 -30.38 1.20
C LYS A 420 -59.03 -29.51 0.39
N LEU A 421 -58.80 -28.20 0.32
CA LEU A 421 -59.57 -27.29 -0.54
C LEU A 421 -59.43 -27.67 -2.01
N MET A 422 -58.20 -27.92 -2.47
CA MET A 422 -57.93 -28.31 -3.85
C MET A 422 -58.55 -29.66 -4.19
N SER A 423 -58.40 -30.66 -3.32
CA SER A 423 -59.00 -32.00 -3.49
C SER A 423 -60.52 -31.94 -3.53
N SER A 424 -61.16 -31.19 -2.62
CA SER A 424 -62.62 -31.03 -2.61
C SER A 424 -63.13 -30.29 -3.86
N THR A 425 -62.38 -29.30 -4.35
CA THR A 425 -62.75 -28.55 -5.56
C THR A 425 -62.59 -29.41 -6.81
N ILE A 426 -61.51 -30.19 -6.90
CA ILE A 426 -61.28 -31.14 -7.99
C ILE A 426 -62.39 -32.20 -8.01
N ASP A 427 -62.75 -32.78 -6.86
CA ASP A 427 -63.82 -33.79 -6.77
C ASP A 427 -65.18 -33.24 -7.28
N ILE A 428 -65.51 -31.99 -6.94
CA ILE A 428 -66.75 -31.34 -7.41
C ILE A 428 -66.71 -31.05 -8.92
N ILE A 429 -65.56 -30.64 -9.44
CA ILE A 429 -65.37 -30.38 -10.88
C ILE A 429 -65.42 -31.68 -11.68
N SER A 430 -64.74 -32.73 -11.20
CA SER A 430 -64.59 -34.02 -11.89
C SER A 430 -65.86 -34.85 -11.94
N LYS A 431 -66.82 -34.63 -11.03
CA LYS A 431 -68.11 -35.32 -11.06
C LYS A 431 -68.88 -34.94 -12.32
N ASN A 432 -69.17 -35.95 -13.15
CA ASN A 432 -69.90 -35.77 -14.40
C ASN A 432 -71.38 -35.50 -14.08
N PRO A 433 -71.99 -34.42 -14.62
CA PRO A 433 -73.42 -34.16 -14.46
C PRO A 433 -74.33 -35.33 -14.90
N VAL A 434 -73.86 -36.17 -15.84
CA VAL A 434 -74.60 -37.34 -16.34
C VAL A 434 -74.73 -38.46 -15.31
N ASP A 435 -73.76 -38.62 -14.40
CA ASP A 435 -73.79 -39.71 -13.40
C ASP A 435 -74.95 -39.58 -12.40
N PHE A 436 -75.50 -38.38 -12.26
CA PHE A 436 -76.67 -38.11 -11.44
C PHE A 436 -77.99 -38.40 -12.18
N MET A 437 -77.98 -38.40 -13.51
CA MET A 437 -79.16 -38.70 -14.33
C MET A 437 -79.55 -40.18 -14.20
N ASP A 438 -78.57 -41.09 -14.16
CA ASP A 438 -78.81 -42.55 -14.08
C ASP A 438 -79.26 -43.04 -12.69
N LYS A 439 -78.94 -42.31 -11.61
CA LYS A 439 -79.35 -42.65 -10.24
C LYS A 439 -80.74 -42.12 -9.90
N MET A 440 -81.74 -42.47 -10.70
CA MET A 440 -83.14 -42.32 -10.30
C MET A 440 -83.46 -43.45 -9.29
N PRO A 441 -83.82 -43.15 -8.03
CA PRO A 441 -84.31 -44.18 -7.14
C PRO A 441 -85.61 -44.75 -7.74
N LYS A 442 -85.72 -46.08 -7.78
CA LYS A 442 -86.83 -46.81 -8.44
C LYS A 442 -88.23 -46.49 -7.88
N ASP A 443 -88.32 -45.71 -6.82
CA ASP A 443 -89.55 -45.27 -6.15
C ASP A 443 -90.11 -43.95 -6.70
N ASN A 444 -89.29 -43.16 -7.40
CA ASN A 444 -89.68 -41.87 -7.95
C ASN A 444 -89.67 -41.93 -9.49
N LYS A 445 -90.42 -42.91 -10.01
CA LYS A 445 -90.58 -43.09 -11.45
C LYS A 445 -91.07 -41.78 -12.07
N ASP A 446 -90.43 -41.41 -13.17
CA ASP A 446 -91.02 -40.56 -14.19
C ASP A 446 -92.51 -40.86 -14.31
N ILE A 447 -93.34 -39.83 -14.44
CA ILE A 447 -94.75 -40.05 -14.72
C ILE A 447 -94.76 -40.81 -16.03
N SER A 448 -95.01 -42.12 -15.99
CA SER A 448 -94.93 -42.97 -17.17
C SER A 448 -96.34 -43.27 -17.63
N LEU A 449 -96.52 -43.39 -18.95
CA LEU A 449 -97.80 -43.81 -19.51
C LEU A 449 -98.21 -45.17 -18.93
N GLU A 450 -97.23 -46.00 -18.57
CA GLU A 450 -97.39 -47.32 -17.97
C GLU A 450 -97.92 -47.25 -16.52
N ASP A 451 -97.41 -46.34 -15.68
CA ASP A 451 -97.92 -46.13 -14.31
C ASP A 451 -99.33 -45.52 -14.33
N MET A 452 -99.63 -44.65 -15.29
CA MET A 452 -101.00 -44.17 -15.51
C MET A 452 -101.92 -45.28 -16.03
N MET A 453 -101.47 -46.10 -16.98
CA MET A 453 -102.22 -47.28 -17.45
C MET A 453 -102.46 -48.28 -16.31
N LYS A 454 -101.51 -48.45 -15.39
CA LYS A 454 -101.68 -49.30 -14.21
C LYS A 454 -102.74 -48.75 -13.27
N LYS A 455 -102.73 -47.44 -13.00
CA LYS A 455 -103.81 -46.76 -12.25
C LYS A 455 -105.17 -46.85 -12.95
N ILE A 456 -105.20 -46.80 -14.29
CA ILE A 456 -106.44 -47.00 -15.07
C ILE A 456 -106.91 -48.46 -14.97
N LYS A 457 -105.97 -49.42 -14.95
CA LYS A 457 -106.26 -50.84 -14.76
C LYS A 457 -106.76 -51.17 -13.36
N ASP A 458 -106.50 -50.33 -12.36
CA ASP A 458 -106.98 -50.48 -10.99
C ASP A 458 -108.35 -49.82 -10.74
N LEU A 459 -109.06 -49.35 -11.78
CA LEU A 459 -110.43 -48.82 -11.64
C LEU A 459 -111.42 -49.88 -11.10
N PRO A 460 -112.50 -49.44 -10.38
CA PRO A 460 -113.52 -50.32 -9.81
C PRO A 460 -114.11 -51.27 -10.85
N ASN A 461 -114.40 -52.52 -10.44
CA ASN A 461 -114.93 -53.56 -11.34
C ASN A 461 -116.23 -53.15 -12.03
N GLU A 462 -117.06 -52.31 -11.40
CA GLU A 462 -118.28 -51.73 -12.00
C GLU A 462 -118.00 -50.95 -13.29
N PHE A 463 -116.89 -50.21 -13.36
CA PHE A 463 -116.50 -49.44 -14.56
C PHE A 463 -115.94 -50.36 -15.66
N LYS A 464 -115.21 -51.42 -15.28
CA LYS A 464 -114.70 -52.43 -16.22
C LYS A 464 -115.83 -53.26 -16.83
N ASP A 465 -116.83 -53.63 -16.03
CA ASP A 465 -118.01 -54.35 -16.50
C ASP A 465 -118.88 -53.49 -17.41
N MET A 466 -118.98 -52.19 -17.13
CA MET A 466 -119.62 -51.23 -18.05
C MET A 466 -118.92 -51.21 -19.41
N LEU A 467 -117.59 -51.07 -19.44
CA LEU A 467 -116.80 -51.07 -20.67
C LEU A 467 -116.85 -52.42 -21.43
N SER A 468 -116.90 -53.55 -20.73
CA SER A 468 -116.98 -54.87 -21.38
C SER A 468 -118.36 -55.18 -21.98
N ASN A 469 -119.44 -54.74 -21.32
CA ASN A 469 -120.80 -54.86 -21.84
C ASN A 469 -121.05 -53.94 -23.05
N LEU A 470 -120.36 -52.81 -23.13
CA LEU A 470 -120.28 -51.93 -24.29
C LEU A 470 -119.62 -52.60 -25.50
N ALA A 471 -118.53 -53.36 -25.28
CA ALA A 471 -117.82 -54.07 -26.35
C ALA A 471 -118.65 -55.23 -26.94
N LYS A 472 -119.51 -55.87 -26.14
CA LYS A 472 -120.38 -56.98 -26.59
C LYS A 472 -121.68 -56.54 -27.27
N GLY A 473 -122.08 -55.28 -27.11
CA GLY A 473 -123.27 -54.71 -27.78
C GLY A 473 -123.02 -54.21 -29.20
N ALA A 474 -121.77 -54.21 -29.68
CA ALA A 474 -121.38 -53.70 -30.99
C ALA A 474 -121.37 -54.76 -32.13
N ASP A 475 -121.66 -56.03 -31.82
CA ASP A 475 -121.72 -57.16 -32.79
C ASP A 475 -123.16 -57.62 -33.10
N LYS A 476 -124.17 -56.74 -32.94
CA LYS A 476 -125.55 -56.98 -33.42
C LYS A 476 -126.13 -55.78 -34.17
#